data_AF-A0A1G0LX20-F1
#
_entry.id   AF-A0A1G0LX20-F1
#
_cell.length_a   1.000
_cell.length_b   1.000
_cell.length_c   1.000
_cell.angle_alpha   90.00
_cell.angle_beta   90.00
_cell.angle_gamma   90.00
#
_symmetry.space_group_name_H-M   'P 1'
#
loop_
_entity.id
_entity.type
_entity.pdbx_description
1 polymer ?
#
loop_
_entity_poly.entity_id
_entity_poly.type
_entity_poly.pdbx_seq_one_letter_code
_entity_poly.pdbx_strand_id
1 'polypeptide(L)'
;MNSSTYLIIIFSLLALNNSIAATNGPNTATKLGNVKGGDFKQAHSIISSKCSTCHSINKIDLALSAGKDMSKIQLEMEKRGAKLNTKEREVLGIYWKQGKPLKSK
;
A
#
# COMPACT_ATOMS: atom_id res chain seq x y z
N MET A 1 9.26 35.68 44.97
CA MET A 1 9.67 34.45 45.68
C MET A 1 8.66 34.22 46.78
N ASN A 2 7.67 33.37 46.52
CA ASN A 2 6.55 33.12 47.42
C ASN A 2 6.20 31.64 47.25
N SER A 3 6.62 30.85 48.24
CA SER A 3 6.39 29.42 48.38
C SER A 3 4.96 29.13 48.81
N SER A 4 4.39 28.01 48.34
CA SER A 4 3.87 26.92 49.19
C SER A 4 2.73 26.14 48.50
N THR A 5 3.12 24.96 48.02
CA THR A 5 2.47 23.66 48.30
C THR A 5 0.95 23.61 48.42
N TYR A 6 0.30 23.05 47.38
CA TYR A 6 -0.79 22.09 47.60
C TYR A 6 -0.50 20.80 46.83
N LEU A 7 -0.30 19.78 47.64
CA LEU A 7 -0.25 18.36 47.37
C LEU A 7 -1.68 17.89 46.99
N ILE A 8 -1.77 16.74 46.30
CA ILE A 8 -2.88 15.75 46.32
C ILE A 8 -3.78 15.65 45.08
N ILE A 9 -3.53 14.57 44.31
CA ILE A 9 -4.45 13.54 43.77
C ILE A 9 -5.56 14.09 42.81
N ILE A 10 -5.66 13.65 41.56
CA ILE A 10 -6.44 12.46 41.18
C ILE A 10 -5.88 11.85 39.87
N PHE A 11 -5.42 10.61 40.03
CA PHE A 11 -5.32 9.57 39.03
C PHE A 11 -6.75 9.21 38.59
N SER A 12 -7.13 9.29 37.31
CA SER A 12 -8.09 8.37 36.65
C SER A 12 -8.54 8.85 35.26
N LEU A 13 -8.24 7.99 34.27
CA LEU A 13 -9.19 7.43 33.31
C LEU A 13 -9.99 8.39 32.40
N LEU A 14 -9.69 8.38 31.10
CA LEU A 14 -10.48 7.64 30.11
C LEU A 14 -9.84 7.75 28.72
N ALA A 15 -9.28 6.64 28.24
CA ALA A 15 -8.96 6.45 26.83
C ALA A 15 -10.28 6.21 26.08
N LEU A 16 -10.76 7.22 25.35
CA LEU A 16 -11.80 7.04 24.34
C LEU A 16 -11.14 6.47 23.07
N ASN A 17 -11.13 5.14 23.01
CA ASN A 17 -10.81 4.37 21.82
C ASN A 17 -11.92 4.60 20.77
N ASN A 18 -11.66 5.43 19.76
CA ASN A 18 -12.53 5.51 18.59
C ASN A 18 -12.30 4.27 17.70
N SER A 19 -13.03 3.19 18.00
CA SER A 19 -13.18 2.06 17.08
C SER A 19 -14.10 2.48 15.93
N ILE A 20 -13.53 3.05 14.86
CA ILE A 20 -14.23 3.19 13.60
C ILE A 20 -14.27 1.79 12.95
N ALA A 21 -15.42 1.14 13.04
CA ALA A 21 -15.72 -0.05 12.27
C ALA A 21 -15.69 0.32 10.78
N ALA A 22 -14.64 -0.10 10.08
CA ALA A 22 -14.56 0.01 8.63
C ALA A 22 -15.68 -0.83 8.00
N THR A 23 -16.62 -0.16 7.35
CA THR A 23 -17.66 -0.77 6.54
C THR A 23 -17.01 -1.41 5.31
N ASN A 24 -16.80 -2.73 5.31
CA ASN A 24 -16.51 -3.47 4.08
C ASN A 24 -17.83 -3.75 3.36
N GLY A 25 -18.38 -2.72 2.72
CA GLY A 25 -19.42 -2.89 1.71
C GLY A 25 -18.87 -3.67 0.51
N PRO A 26 -19.67 -4.52 -0.16
CA PRO A 26 -19.27 -5.13 -1.41
C PRO A 26 -19.16 -4.00 -2.44
N ASN A 27 -17.93 -3.59 -2.75
CA ASN A 27 -17.65 -2.67 -3.83
C ASN A 27 -18.05 -3.35 -5.13
N THR A 28 -19.28 -3.06 -5.54
CA THR A 28 -19.84 -3.22 -6.85
C THR A 28 -18.75 -3.05 -7.90
N ALA A 29 -18.44 -4.15 -8.56
CA ALA A 29 -17.63 -4.20 -9.77
C ALA A 29 -18.35 -3.40 -10.86
N THR A 30 -18.20 -2.08 -10.82
CA THR A 30 -18.68 -1.18 -11.86
C THR A 30 -17.71 -1.30 -13.03
N LYS A 31 -18.15 -2.11 -13.99
CA LYS A 31 -17.79 -2.09 -15.41
C LYS A 31 -17.20 -0.73 -15.82
N LEU A 32 -15.87 -0.64 -15.91
CA LEU A 32 -15.16 0.53 -16.41
C LEU A 32 -14.32 0.10 -17.60
N GLY A 33 -14.96 0.16 -18.76
CA GLY A 33 -14.24 0.24 -20.02
C GLY A 33 -13.34 1.47 -19.99
N ASN A 34 -12.07 1.24 -20.31
CA ASN A 34 -11.16 2.21 -20.88
C ASN A 34 -10.72 3.38 -19.97
N VAL A 35 -9.93 3.10 -18.92
CA VAL A 35 -9.07 4.14 -18.31
C VAL A 35 -7.73 3.58 -17.83
N LYS A 36 -6.64 4.02 -18.46
CA LYS A 36 -5.26 3.84 -17.93
C LYS A 36 -5.18 4.21 -16.44
N GLY A 37 -5.94 5.22 -15.99
CA GLY A 37 -5.97 5.71 -14.61
C GLY A 37 -6.50 4.74 -13.55
N GLY A 38 -7.46 3.86 -13.88
CA GLY A 38 -8.01 2.90 -12.92
C GLY A 38 -7.00 1.80 -12.57
N ASP A 39 -6.30 1.31 -13.58
CA ASP A 39 -5.28 0.28 -13.45
C ASP A 39 -4.09 0.77 -12.63
N PHE A 40 -3.70 2.05 -12.76
CA PHE A 40 -2.64 2.65 -11.94
C PHE A 40 -2.96 2.63 -10.44
N LYS A 41 -4.15 3.06 -10.05
CA LYS A 41 -4.58 3.06 -8.64
C LYS A 41 -4.64 1.63 -8.10
N GLN A 42 -5.15 0.70 -8.90
CA GLN A 42 -5.21 -0.71 -8.53
C GLN A 42 -3.82 -1.32 -8.39
N ALA A 43 -2.90 -1.03 -9.31
CA ALA A 43 -1.51 -1.47 -9.23
C ALA A 43 -0.82 -0.97 -7.97
N HIS A 44 -0.98 0.31 -7.62
CA HIS A 44 -0.45 0.88 -6.38
C HIS A 44 -1.00 0.17 -5.14
N SER A 45 -2.30 -0.14 -5.11
CA SER A 45 -2.93 -0.90 -4.04
C SER A 45 -2.37 -2.32 -3.91
N ILE A 46 -2.14 -3.01 -5.04
CA ILE A 46 -1.55 -4.35 -5.07
C ILE A 46 -0.10 -4.28 -4.57
N ILE A 47 0.71 -3.35 -5.08
CA ILE A 47 2.11 -3.17 -4.67
C ILE A 47 2.21 -2.90 -3.17
N SER A 48 1.35 -2.02 -2.64
CA SER A 48 1.34 -1.68 -1.23
C SER A 48 0.97 -2.84 -0.33
N SER A 49 0.15 -3.79 -0.79
CA SER A 49 -0.35 -4.90 0.03
C SER A 49 0.41 -6.21 -0.17
N LYS A 50 0.97 -6.46 -1.36
CA LYS A 50 1.63 -7.72 -1.72
C LYS A 50 3.14 -7.62 -1.74
N CYS A 51 3.68 -6.46 -2.13
CA CYS A 51 5.12 -6.32 -2.41
C CYS A 51 5.89 -5.63 -1.27
N SER A 52 5.19 -5.14 -0.26
CA SER A 52 5.76 -4.54 0.96
C SER A 52 5.99 -5.54 2.10
N THR A 53 5.38 -6.73 2.01
CA THR A 53 5.36 -7.74 3.08
C THR A 53 6.74 -8.28 3.43
N CYS A 54 7.63 -8.42 2.45
CA CYS A 54 8.97 -9.00 2.65
C CYS A 54 10.10 -7.96 2.63
N HIS A 55 9.88 -6.80 2.01
CA HIS A 55 10.86 -5.72 1.94
C HIS A 55 10.21 -4.40 1.51
N SER A 56 10.89 -3.28 1.74
CA SER A 56 10.40 -1.96 1.37
C SER A 56 10.08 -1.84 -0.13
N ILE A 57 9.00 -1.11 -0.42
CA ILE A 57 8.56 -0.72 -1.76
C ILE A 57 9.61 0.14 -2.47
N ASN A 58 10.51 0.81 -1.76
CA ASN A 58 11.59 1.59 -2.37
C ASN A 58 12.44 0.75 -3.36
N LYS A 59 12.54 -0.58 -3.16
CA LYS A 59 13.25 -1.46 -4.11
C LYS A 59 12.57 -1.50 -5.48
N ILE A 60 11.25 -1.39 -5.52
CA ILE A 60 10.44 -1.36 -6.75
C ILE A 60 10.67 -0.02 -7.47
N ASP A 61 10.65 1.09 -6.73
CA ASP A 61 10.96 2.42 -7.28
C ASP A 61 12.35 2.47 -7.90
N LEU A 62 13.35 1.91 -7.22
CA LEU A 62 14.72 1.83 -7.73
C LEU A 62 14.80 0.96 -8.99
N ALA A 63 14.12 -0.18 -9.02
CA ALA A 63 14.11 -1.07 -10.17
C ALA A 63 13.43 -0.41 -11.40
N LEU A 64 12.30 0.26 -11.18
CA LEU A 64 11.60 1.03 -12.21
C LEU A 64 12.45 2.17 -12.75
N SER A 65 13.03 2.97 -11.85
CA SER A 65 13.88 4.11 -12.23
C SER A 65 15.16 3.68 -12.95
N ALA A 66 15.65 2.47 -12.64
CA ALA A 66 16.79 1.86 -13.33
C ALA A 66 16.40 1.11 -14.62
N GLY A 67 15.15 1.21 -15.08
CA GLY A 67 14.68 0.57 -16.32
C GLY A 67 14.75 -0.95 -16.30
N LYS A 68 14.67 -1.57 -15.12
CA LYS A 68 14.73 -3.04 -15.00
C LYS A 68 13.45 -3.68 -15.54
N ASP A 69 13.58 -4.92 -16.03
CA ASP A 69 12.43 -5.74 -16.42
C ASP A 69 11.66 -6.18 -15.17
N MET A 70 10.60 -5.44 -14.87
CA MET A 70 9.75 -5.70 -13.71
C MET A 70 8.95 -7.01 -13.85
N SER A 71 8.68 -7.50 -15.06
CA SER A 71 7.98 -8.78 -15.25
C SER A 71 8.88 -9.93 -14.82
N LYS A 72 10.16 -9.87 -15.18
CA LYS A 72 11.17 -10.83 -14.72
C LYS A 72 11.36 -10.76 -13.21
N ILE A 73 11.45 -9.55 -12.63
CA ILE A 73 11.56 -9.38 -11.18
C ILE A 73 10.34 -9.95 -10.46
N GLN A 74 9.12 -9.64 -10.94
CA GLN A 74 7.88 -10.16 -10.37
C GLN A 74 7.88 -11.70 -10.36
N LEU A 75 8.26 -12.34 -11.47
CA LEU A 75 8.36 -13.80 -11.55
C LEU A 75 9.33 -14.36 -10.49
N GLU A 76 10.48 -13.72 -10.32
CA GLU A 76 11.44 -14.11 -9.28
C GLU A 76 10.89 -13.90 -7.86
N MET A 77 10.08 -12.87 -7.64
CA MET A 77 9.42 -12.66 -6.34
C MET A 77 8.33 -13.71 -6.10
N GLU A 78 7.57 -14.11 -7.12
CA GLU A 78 6.59 -15.20 -7.01
C GLU A 78 7.26 -16.54 -6.68
N LYS A 79 8.42 -16.84 -7.29
CA LYS A 79 9.25 -18.01 -6.93
C LYS A 79 9.75 -17.97 -5.48
N ARG A 80 9.95 -16.78 -4.92
CA ARG A 80 10.39 -16.55 -3.53
C ARG A 80 9.22 -16.47 -2.54
N GLY A 81 7.99 -16.71 -3.00
CA GLY A 81 6.81 -16.82 -2.14
C GLY A 81 5.85 -15.63 -2.21
N ALA A 82 6.06 -14.64 -3.08
CA ALA A 82 5.03 -13.63 -3.34
C ALA A 82 3.82 -14.30 -3.99
N LYS A 83 2.63 -14.08 -3.42
CA LYS A 83 1.38 -14.68 -3.91
C LYS A 83 0.53 -13.61 -4.59
N LEU A 84 0.47 -13.71 -5.92
CA LEU A 84 -0.42 -12.91 -6.76
C LEU A 84 -1.47 -13.81 -7.40
N ASN A 85 -2.70 -13.33 -7.53
CA ASN A 85 -3.71 -13.99 -8.37
C ASN A 85 -3.61 -13.53 -9.83
N THR A 86 -4.37 -14.17 -10.73
CA THR A 86 -4.31 -13.89 -12.17
C THR A 86 -4.60 -12.42 -12.50
N LYS A 87 -5.61 -11.82 -11.86
CA LYS A 87 -5.98 -10.42 -12.07
C LYS A 87 -4.90 -9.46 -11.54
N GLU A 88 -4.34 -9.76 -10.38
CA GLU A 88 -3.25 -8.95 -9.81
C GLU A 88 -2.02 -8.95 -10.73
N ARG A 89 -1.65 -10.11 -11.29
CA ARG A 89 -0.55 -10.20 -12.27
C ARG A 89 -0.84 -9.37 -13.52
N GLU A 90 -2.05 -9.44 -14.04
CA GLU A 90 -2.45 -8.69 -15.23
C GLU A 90 -2.32 -7.18 -15.01
N VAL A 91 -2.88 -6.68 -13.89
CA VAL A 91 -2.82 -5.26 -13.53
C VAL A 91 -1.37 -4.78 -13.39
N LEU A 92 -0.55 -5.54 -12.66
CA LEU A 92 0.88 -5.21 -12.52
C LEU A 92 1.60 -5.26 -13.88
N GLY A 93 1.30 -6.23 -14.74
CA GLY A 93 1.86 -6.34 -16.09
C GLY A 93 1.54 -5.13 -16.97
N ILE A 94 0.31 -4.60 -16.90
CA ILE A 94 -0.07 -3.36 -17.58
C ILE A 94 0.71 -2.17 -17.03
N TYR A 95 0.83 -2.07 -15.70
CA TYR A 95 1.56 -1.01 -15.02
C TYR A 95 3.06 -1.02 -15.39
N TRP A 96 3.70 -2.20 -15.39
CA TRP A 96 5.13 -2.34 -15.71
C TRP A 96 5.48 -1.82 -17.11
N LYS A 97 4.60 -2.03 -18.10
CA LYS A 97 4.78 -1.51 -19.47
C LYS A 97 4.86 0.01 -19.55
N GLN A 98 4.35 0.71 -18.54
CA GLN A 98 4.38 2.17 -18.49
C GLN A 98 5.68 2.70 -17.88
N GLY A 99 6.44 1.86 -17.16
CA GLY A 99 7.77 2.20 -16.64
C GLY A 99 7.80 3.37 -15.66
N LYS A 100 6.66 3.76 -15.07
CA LYS A 100 6.58 4.93 -14.19
C LYS A 100 6.95 4.56 -12.75
N PRO A 101 7.84 5.31 -12.08
CA PRO A 101 8.06 5.18 -10.64
C PRO A 101 6.77 5.35 -9.84
N LEU A 102 6.69 4.75 -8.65
CA LEU A 102 5.48 4.79 -7.81
C LEU A 102 5.29 6.17 -7.19
N LYS A 103 6.39 6.85 -6.85
CA LYS A 103 6.35 8.24 -6.41
C LYS A 103 6.35 9.13 -7.65
N SER A 104 5.22 9.80 -7.94
CA SER A 104 5.31 11.00 -8.75
C SER A 104 5.98 12.07 -7.90
N LYS A 105 7.06 12.65 -8.43
CA LYS A 105 7.72 13.82 -7.84
C LYS A 105 6.73 14.98 -7.68
#